data_AF-A0A2M7RV48-F1
#
_entry.id   AF-A0A2M7RV48-F1
#
_cell.length_a   1.000
_cell.length_b   1.000
_cell.length_c   1.000
_cell.angle_alpha   90.00
_cell.angle_beta   90.00
_cell.angle_gamma   90.00
#
_symmetry.space_group_name_H-M   'P 1'
#
loop_
_entity.id
_entity.type
_entity.pdbx_description
1 polymer ?
#
loop_
_entity_poly.entity_id
_entity_poly.type
_entity_poly.pdbx_seq_one_letter_code
_entity_poly.pdbx_strand_id
1 'polypeptide(L)' 'MNIKQFDIWLANLNPSVGTEPGKKRPVVIVQTDLLNETHLSTLICPITTNVKAEIELLRVHLKKG' A
#
# COMPACT_ATOMS: atom_id res chain seq x y z
N MET A 1 2.55 -14.00 -10.35
CA MET A 1 1.26 -13.56 -9.77
C MET A 1 0.79 -12.40 -10.61
N ASN A 2 -0.47 -12.36 -11.08
CA ASN A 2 -0.92 -11.26 -11.92
C ASN A 2 -1.29 -10.06 -11.03
N ILE A 3 -0.28 -9.24 -10.74
CA ILE A 3 -0.38 -8.05 -9.89
C ILE A 3 -0.31 -6.84 -10.83
N LYS A 4 -1.32 -5.96 -10.82
CA LYS A 4 -1.34 -4.77 -11.66
C LYS A 4 -1.19 -3.49 -10.83
N GLN A 5 -0.55 -2.49 -11.44
CA GLN A 5 -0.39 -1.17 -10.86
C GLN A 5 -1.78 -0.61 -10.50
N PHE A 6 -1.89 -0.03 -9.31
CA PHE A 6 -3.11 0.50 -8.69
C PHE A 6 -4.13 -0.53 -8.19
N ASP A 7 -3.87 -1.84 -8.32
CA ASP A 7 -4.69 -2.83 -7.62
C ASP A 7 -4.57 -2.65 -6.10
N ILE A 8 -5.64 -3.02 -5.38
CA ILE A 8 -5.66 -3.08 -3.92
C ILE A 8 -5.55 -4.53 -3.47
N TRP A 9 -4.57 -4.82 -2.64
CA TRP A 9 -4.31 -6.16 -2.10
C TRP A 9 -4.26 -6.16 -0.57
N LEU A 10 -4.51 -7.31 0.03
CA LEU A 10 -4.27 -7.51 1.46
C LEU A 10 -2.84 -8.03 1.67
N ALA A 11 -2.01 -7.27 2.37
CA ALA A 11 -0.62 -7.64 2.67
C ALA A 11 -0.42 -7.84 4.18
N ASN A 12 0.41 -8.81 4.56
CA ASN A 12 0.87 -8.98 5.93
C ASN A 12 2.20 -8.25 6.14
N LEU A 13 2.20 -7.14 6.88
CA LEU A 13 3.37 -6.30 7.11
C LEU A 13 4.02 -6.55 8.48
N ASN A 14 3.76 -7.71 9.10
CA ASN A 14 4.42 -8.09 10.35
C ASN A 14 5.70 -8.90 10.08
N PRO A 15 6.75 -8.75 10.90
CA PRO A 15 6.84 -7.83 12.04
C PRO A 15 7.12 -6.39 11.61
N SER A 16 6.60 -5.42 12.35
CA SER A 16 6.92 -4.00 12.17
C SER A 16 7.83 -3.49 13.27
N VAL A 17 8.78 -2.63 12.94
CA VAL A 17 9.68 -2.00 13.91
C VAL A 17 9.38 -0.49 14.03
N GLY A 18 9.21 0.00 15.25
CA GLY A 18 8.99 1.42 15.51
C GLY A 18 7.72 1.99 14.88
N THR A 19 7.88 2.89 13.90
CA THR A 19 6.77 3.57 13.21
C THR A 19 6.44 2.95 11.84
N GLU A 20 7.07 1.83 11.50
CA GLU A 20 6.78 1.09 10.28
C GLU A 20 5.32 0.60 10.23
N PRO A 21 4.70 0.58 9.05
CA PRO A 21 3.38 0.00 8.87
C PRO A 21 3.38 -1.51 9.20
N GLY A 22 2.68 -1.92 10.26
CA GLY A 22 2.54 -3.35 10.64
C GLY A 22 1.17 -3.96 10.34
N LYS A 23 0.91 -5.17 10.85
CA LYS A 23 -0.37 -5.92 10.73
C LYS A 23 -0.71 -6.34 9.29
N LYS A 24 -1.77 -7.14 9.16
CA LYS A 24 -2.42 -7.39 7.86
C LYS A 24 -3.31 -6.19 7.52
N ARG A 25 -3.08 -5.54 6.39
CA ARG A 25 -3.87 -4.37 5.96
C ARG A 25 -3.94 -4.22 4.44
N PRO A 26 -4.93 -3.50 3.91
CA PRO A 26 -4.99 -3.18 2.50
C PRO A 26 -3.80 -2.31 2.08
N VAL A 27 -3.27 -2.56 0.89
CA VAL A 27 -2.19 -1.80 0.28
C VAL A 27 -2.54 -1.54 -1.19
N VAL A 28 -2.12 -0.42 -1.74
CA VAL A 28 -2.19 -0.14 -3.17
C VAL A 28 -0.83 -0.43 -3.80
N ILE A 29 -0.81 -1.08 -4.95
CA ILE A 29 0.42 -1.29 -5.72
C ILE A 29 0.79 -0.02 -6.46
N VAL A 30 2.01 0.46 -6.24
CA VAL A 30 2.54 1.65 -6.92
C VAL A 30 3.63 1.31 -7.92
N GLN A 31 4.23 0.11 -7.82
CA GLN A 31 5.19 -0.41 -8.79
C GLN A 31 4.55 -0.55 -10.18
N THR A 32 5.32 -0.19 -11.22
CA THR A 32 4.88 -0.28 -12.61
C THR A 32 4.68 -1.74 -13.05
N ASP A 33 3.77 -1.96 -13.99
CA ASP A 33 3.49 -3.31 -14.51
C ASP A 33 4.71 -3.97 -15.15
N LEU A 34 5.57 -3.18 -15.80
CA LEU A 34 6.84 -3.65 -16.35
C LEU A 34 7.70 -4.38 -15.29
N LEU A 35 7.73 -3.86 -14.06
CA LEU A 35 8.45 -4.49 -12.95
C LEU A 35 7.63 -5.56 -12.25
N ASN A 36 6.29 -5.41 -12.16
CA ASN A 36 5.43 -6.44 -11.55
C ASN A 36 5.47 -7.78 -12.31
N GLU A 37 5.74 -7.75 -13.62
CA GLU A 37 5.82 -8.94 -14.45
C GLU A 37 7.14 -9.73 -14.28
N THR A 38 8.20 -9.06 -13.82
CA THR A 38 9.57 -9.62 -13.84
C THR A 38 10.23 -9.69 -12.47
N HIS A 39 9.91 -8.75 -11.57
CA HIS A 39 10.54 -8.63 -10.27
C HIS A 39 9.78 -9.43 -9.21
N LEU A 40 10.52 -10.04 -8.28
CA LEU A 40 9.94 -10.87 -7.21
C LEU A 40 9.29 -10.05 -6.09
N SER A 41 9.71 -8.79 -5.92
CA SER A 41 9.12 -7.86 -4.95
C SER A 41 8.28 -6.79 -5.65
N THR A 42 7.36 -6.20 -4.87
CA THR A 42 6.42 -5.18 -5.34
C THR A 42 6.42 -3.99 -4.39
N LEU A 43 6.61 -2.78 -4.94
CA LEU A 43 6.42 -1.54 -4.17
C LEU A 43 4.94 -1.26 -3.93
N ILE A 44 4.61 -0.98 -2.67
CA ILE A 44 3.23 -0.74 -2.22
C ILE A 44 3.14 0.51 -1.34
N CYS A 45 1.94 1.09 -1.25
CA CYS A 45 1.58 2.09 -0.25
C CYS A 45 0.48 1.53 0.68
N PRO A 46 0.68 1.52 2.01
CA PRO A 46 -0.32 1.02 2.94
C PRO A 46 -1.53 1.94 3.08
N ILE A 47 -2.72 1.34 3.21
CA ILE A 47 -3.98 2.05 3.46
C ILE A 47 -4.32 1.95 4.96
N THR A 48 -4.91 3.00 5.52
CA THR A 48 -5.30 3.06 6.93
C THR A 48 -6.65 3.76 7.10
N THR A 49 -7.44 3.30 8.06
CA THR A 49 -8.68 3.96 8.52
C THR A 49 -8.41 5.08 9.53
N ASN A 50 -7.19 5.15 10.09
CA ASN A 50 -6.76 6.26 10.95
C ASN A 50 -6.34 7.48 10.11
N VAL A 51 -7.34 8.18 9.59
CA VAL A 51 -7.19 9.33 8.70
C VAL A 51 -6.82 10.57 9.53
N LYS A 52 -5.83 11.32 9.05
CA LYS A 52 -5.44 12.64 9.55
C LYS A 52 -5.75 13.65 8.45
N ALA A 53 -6.85 14.38 8.59
CA ALA A 53 -7.42 15.20 7.52
C ALA A 53 -6.58 16.43 7.20
N GLU A 54 -5.75 16.88 8.14
CA GLU A 54 -4.87 18.03 8.03
C GLU A 54 -3.56 17.75 7.26
N ILE A 55 -3.29 16.49 6.89
CA ILE A 55 -2.05 16.08 6.24
C ILE A 55 -2.33 15.65 4.80
N GLU A 56 -1.97 16.51 3.83
CA GLU A 56 -2.23 16.25 2.41
C GLU A 56 -0.96 15.93 1.59
N LEU A 57 0.21 16.44 1.97
CA LEU A 57 1.43 16.34 1.15
C LEU A 57 1.88 14.89 0.88
N LEU A 58 1.75 14.01 1.87
CA LEU A 58 2.21 12.61 1.80
C LEU A 58 1.06 11.61 1.96
N ARG A 59 -0.20 12.07 1.86
CA ARG A 59 -1.38 11.22 2.04
C ARG A 59 -2.41 11.54 0.99
N VAL A 60 -2.92 10.50 0.36
CA VAL A 60 -4.06 10.59 -0.55
C VAL A 60 -5.32 10.19 0.23
N HIS A 61 -6.30 11.10 0.29
CA HIS A 61 -7.58 10.82 0.91
C HIS A 61 -8.48 10.01 -0.03
N LEU A 62 -8.86 8.81 0.40
CA LEU A 62 -9.81 7.97 -0.31
C LEU A 62 -11.23 8.38 0.08
N LYS A 63 -12.11 8.52 -0.92
CA LYS A 63 -13.54 8.69 -0.67
C LYS A 63 -14.08 7.44 0.00
N LYS A 64 -15.08 7.62 0.87
CA LYS A 64 -15.84 6.50 1.41
C LYS A 64 -16.57 5.83 0.24
N GLY A 65 -16.40 4.51 0.13
CA GLY A 65 -17.16 3.66 -0.80
C GLY A 65 -18.57 3.39 -0.30
#